data_AF-A0A9D4K248-F1
#
_entry.id   AF-A0A9D4K248-F1
#
_cell.length_a   1.000
_cell.length_b   1.000
_cell.length_c   1.000
_cell.angle_alpha   90.00
_cell.angle_beta   90.00
_cell.angle_gamma   90.00
#
_symmetry.space_group_name_H-M   'P 1'
#
loop_
_entity.id
_entity.type
_entity.pdbx_description
1 polymer ?
#
loop_
_entity_poly.entity_id
_entity_poly.type
_entity_poly.pdbx_seq_one_letter_code
_entity_poly.pdbx_strand_id
1 'polypeptide(L)' 'MCTEHPDPIPPCRSLCVEARTPCEKLMNKFGFEWPDNLNCDRFPENGICIGEDTTDRQIMTTKPVLGD' A
#
# COMPACT_ATOMS: atom_id res chain seq x y z
N MET A 1 11.74 -6.86 7.01
CA MET A 1 11.26 -8.13 7.59
C MET A 1 11.65 -9.24 6.64
N CYS A 2 12.18 -10.33 7.16
CA CYS A 2 12.55 -11.49 6.35
C CYS A 2 11.75 -12.67 6.89
N THR A 3 11.24 -13.49 5.98
CA THR A 3 10.55 -14.75 6.31
C THR A 3 11.47 -15.92 5.95
N GLU A 4 11.12 -17.14 6.33
CA GLU A 4 11.82 -18.35 5.88
C GLU A 4 11.53 -18.71 4.41
N HIS A 5 10.93 -17.80 3.65
CA HIS A 5 10.66 -18.00 2.22
C HIS A 5 11.97 -17.87 1.43
N PRO A 6 12.22 -18.74 0.43
CA PRO A 6 13.44 -18.70 -0.36
C PRO A 6 13.57 -17.40 -1.17
N ASP A 7 12.45 -16.80 -1.57
CA ASP A 7 12.39 -15.56 -2.34
C ASP A 7 11.79 -14.40 -1.53
N PRO A 8 12.14 -13.14 -1.85
CA PRO A 8 11.46 -11.98 -1.30
C PRO A 8 9.98 -11.99 -1.64
N ILE A 9 9.13 -11.93 -0.62
CA ILE A 9 7.69 -11.79 -0.80
C ILE A 9 7.39 -10.35 -1.26
N PRO A 10 6.69 -10.14 -2.39
CA PRO A 10 6.36 -8.80 -2.88
C PRO A 10 5.23 -8.15 -2.05
N PRO A 11 5.06 -6.82 -2.11
CA PRO A 11 3.85 -6.18 -1.59
C PRO A 11 2.63 -6.60 -2.41
N CYS A 12 1.46 -6.63 -1.79
CA CYS A 12 0.19 -6.79 -2.49
C CYS A 12 -0.12 -5.54 -3.32
N ARG A 13 -0.88 -5.70 -4.41
CA ARG A 13 -1.29 -4.57 -5.27
C ARG A 13 -2.04 -3.48 -4.49
N SER A 14 -2.92 -3.87 -3.57
CA SER A 14 -3.67 -2.94 -2.72
C SER A 14 -2.74 -2.01 -1.93
N LEU A 15 -1.73 -2.58 -1.26
CA LEU A 15 -0.73 -1.82 -0.50
C LEU A 15 0.04 -0.84 -1.39
N CYS A 16 0.41 -1.26 -2.61
CA CYS A 16 1.06 -0.36 -3.57
C CYS A 16 0.16 0.82 -3.95
N VAL A 17 -1.11 0.57 -4.28
CA VAL A 17 -2.05 1.63 -4.70
C VAL A 17 -2.30 2.62 -3.56
N GLU A 18 -2.43 2.12 -2.33
CA GLU A 18 -2.59 2.93 -1.12
C GLU A 18 -1.36 3.81 -0.88
N ALA A 19 -0.14 3.29 -1.06
CA ALA A 19 1.09 4.07 -0.95
C ALA A 19 1.27 5.07 -2.11
N ARG A 20 0.95 4.66 -3.35
CA ARG A 20 1.12 5.50 -4.54
C ARG A 20 0.28 6.76 -4.47
N THR A 21 -0.99 6.66 -4.07
CA THR A 21 -1.95 7.77 -4.14
C THR A 21 -1.46 9.07 -3.47
N PRO A 22 -1.02 9.08 -2.20
CA PRO A 22 -0.46 10.29 -1.57
C PRO A 22 0.97 10.61 -2.04
N CYS A 23 1.79 9.59 -2.32
CA CYS A 23 3.21 9.78 -2.59
C CYS A 23 3.48 10.27 -4.01
N GLU A 24 2.79 9.75 -5.03
CA GLU A 24 2.94 10.16 -6.43
C GLU A 24 2.65 11.66 -6.59
N LYS A 25 1.60 12.16 -5.92
CA LYS A 25 1.31 13.60 -5.91
C LYS A 25 2.45 14.43 -5.32
N LEU A 26 3.08 13.93 -4.25
CA LEU A 26 4.24 14.59 -3.63
C LEU A 26 5.47 14.53 -4.54
N MET A 27 5.75 13.38 -5.15
CA MET A 27 6.87 13.19 -6.07
C MET A 27 6.75 14.14 -7.27
N ASN A 28 5.57 14.19 -7.90
CA ASN A 28 5.30 15.05 -9.04
C ASN A 28 5.52 16.53 -8.71
N LYS A 29 5.23 16.96 -7.47
CA LYS A 29 5.48 18.34 -7.00
C LYS A 29 6.97 18.73 -7.05
N PHE A 30 7.86 17.76 -6.91
CA PHE A 30 9.32 17.95 -6.98
C PHE A 30 9.91 17.51 -8.32
N GLY A 31 9.08 17.22 -9.32
CA GLY A 31 9.53 16.81 -10.67
C GLY A 31 10.00 15.36 -10.76
N PHE A 32 9.63 14.51 -9.79
CA PHE A 32 9.88 13.07 -9.86
C PHE A 32 8.60 12.35 -10.27
N GLU A 33 8.70 11.46 -11.25
CA GLU A 33 7.60 10.57 -11.63
C GLU A 33 7.61 9.32 -10.76
N TRP A 34 6.44 8.67 -10.65
CA TRP A 34 6.35 7.35 -10.04
C TRP A 34 7.16 6.33 -10.86
N PRO A 35 8.17 5.66 -10.27
CA PRO A 35 9.12 4.89 -11.05
C PRO A 35 8.53 3.55 -11.49
N ASP A 36 8.92 3.09 -12.68
CA ASP A 36 8.39 1.86 -13.30
C ASP A 36 8.58 0.61 -12.43
N ASN A 37 9.67 0.55 -11.64
CA ASN A 37 9.90 -0.58 -10.74
C ASN A 37 8.87 -0.66 -9.61
N LEU A 38 8.16 0.43 -9.31
CA LEU A 38 7.07 0.53 -8.36
C LEU A 38 5.68 0.56 -9.02
N ASN A 39 5.58 0.34 -10.34
CA ASN A 39 4.27 0.24 -10.99
C ASN A 39 3.42 -0.87 -10.32
N CYS A 40 2.24 -0.52 -9.82
CA CYS A 40 1.41 -1.43 -9.03
C CYS A 40 0.91 -2.65 -9.82
N ASP A 41 0.89 -2.60 -11.15
CA ASP A 41 0.52 -3.74 -11.98
C ASP A 41 1.56 -4.88 -11.91
N ARG A 42 2.78 -4.58 -11.44
CA ARG A 42 3.84 -5.57 -11.20
C ARG A 42 3.63 -6.38 -9.92
N PHE A 43 2.69 -5.96 -9.08
CA PHE A 43 2.39 -6.61 -7.80
C PHE A 43 1.12 -7.47 -7.89
N PRO A 44 1.08 -8.61 -7.17
CA PRO A 44 -0.04 -9.55 -7.23
C PRO A 44 -1.31 -8.95 -6.62
N GLU A 45 -2.45 -9.23 -7.26
CA GLU A 45 -3.78 -9.02 -6.67
C GLU A 45 -4.16 -10.16 -5.71
N ASN A 46 -3.76 -11.38 -6.04
CA ASN A 46 -4.06 -12.61 -5.30
C ASN A 46 -2.77 -13.45 -5.15
N GLY A 47 -2.67 -14.25 -4.10
CA GLY A 47 -1.50 -15.09 -3.80
C GLY A 47 -0.73 -14.62 -2.56
N ILE A 48 0.48 -15.15 -2.36
CA ILE A 48 1.34 -14.79 -1.21
C ILE A 48 1.95 -13.41 -1.47
N CYS A 49 1.51 -12.42 -0.70
CA CYS A 49 2.04 -11.06 -0.74
C CYS A 49 1.88 -10.37 0.62
N ILE A 50 2.60 -9.26 0.82
CA ILE A 50 2.53 -8.45 2.04
C ILE A 50 1.55 -7.30 1.84
N GLY A 51 0.51 -7.24 2.66
CA GLY A 51 -0.51 -6.18 2.67
C GLY A 51 -0.88 -5.79 4.09
N GLU A 52 -1.92 -4.97 4.24
CA GLU A 52 -2.43 -4.60 5.56
C GLU A 52 -3.14 -5.77 6.25
N ASP A 53 -2.93 -5.91 7.56
CA ASP A 53 -3.73 -6.78 8.42
C ASP A 53 -5.12 -6.13 8.59
N THR A 54 -6.14 -6.66 7.92
CA THR A 54 -7.51 -6.11 7.94
C THR A 54 -8.21 -6.15 9.31
N THR A 55 -7.51 -6.54 10.37
CA THR A 55 -8.03 -6.66 11.73
C THR A 55 -8.31 -5.30 12.39
N ASP A 56 -7.75 -4.19 11.86
CA ASP A 56 -7.86 -2.84 12.48
C ASP A 56 -8.75 -1.82 11.73
N ARG A 57 -9.13 -2.09 10.46
CA ARG A 57 -10.02 -1.17 9.71
C ARG A 57 -11.43 -1.06 10.31
N GLN A 58 -11.86 -2.05 11.10
CA GLN A 58 -13.13 -1.98 11.79
C GLN A 58 -13.11 -0.99 12.98
N ILE A 59 -11.94 -0.60 13.49
CA ILE A 59 -11.81 0.32 14.63
C ILE A 59 -11.71 1.79 14.17
N MET A 60 -11.20 2.06 12.96
CA MET A 60 -11.07 3.44 12.45
C MET A 60 -12.25 3.93 11.61
N THR A 61 -13.20 3.06 11.22
CA THR A 61 -14.45 3.48 10.55
C THR A 61 -15.51 3.99 11.52
N THR A 62 -15.40 3.71 12.82
CA THR A 62 -16.20 4.38 13.86
C THR A 62 -15.44 5.58 14.42
N LYS A 63 -15.20 6.61 13.60
CA LYS A 63 -15.03 7.95 14.17
C LYS A 63 -16.41 8.40 14.67
N PRO A 64 -16.60 8.68 15.98
CA PRO A 64 -17.77 9.42 16.40
C PRO A 64 -17.68 10.79 15.72
N VAL A 65 -18.72 11.18 14.98
CA VAL A 65 -18.97 12.59 14.71
C VAL A 65 -19.33 13.20 16.06
N LEU A 66 -18.34 13.68 16.80
CA LEU A 66 -18.61 14.61 17.89
C LEU A 66 -18.81 15.97 17.21
N GLY A 67 -20.08 16.30 16.98
CA GLY A 67 -20.49 17.65 16.61
C GLY A 67 -20.25 18.63 17.75
N ASP A 68 -20.08 19.89 17.37
CA ASP A 68 -20.61 21.02 18.14
C ASP A 68 -22.14 20.98 18.15
#